data_AF-A0A835B007-F1
#
_entry.id   AF-A0A835B007-F1
#
_cell.length_a   1.000
_cell.length_b   1.000
_cell.length_c   1.000
_cell.angle_alpha   90.00
_cell.angle_beta   90.00
_cell.angle_gamma   90.00
#
_symmetry.space_group_name_H-M   'P 1'
#
loop_
_entity.id
_entity.type
_entity.pdbx_description
1 polymer ?
#
loop_
_entity_poly.entity_id
_entity_poly.type
_entity_poly.pdbx_seq_one_letter_code
_entity_poly.pdbx_strand_id
1 'polypeptide(L)'
;MCKINVDAAVLKNGKVSTVSAVARDANGLFLGTSAQVMSSVTDAKTTEALVRIEGMALVRDLFLQRFRLATDCANVVRSFNGLAHVLAKSSLFSKDGRHVWFSAPYLILYSQ
;
A
#
# COMPACT_ATOMS: atom_id res chain seq x y z
N MET A 1 -9.82 12.85 9.84
CA MET A 1 -8.78 12.71 8.80
C MET A 1 -8.47 11.24 8.64
N CYS A 2 -8.41 10.74 7.41
CA CYS A 2 -8.15 9.32 7.15
C CYS A 2 -6.71 8.95 7.54
N LYS A 3 -6.53 7.76 8.12
CA LYS A 3 -5.23 7.18 8.45
C LYS A 3 -4.98 5.97 7.55
N ILE A 4 -3.82 5.93 6.93
CA ILE A 4 -3.34 4.83 6.10
C ILE A 4 -2.20 4.16 6.86
N ASN A 5 -2.46 3.02 7.46
CA ASN A 5 -1.41 2.20 8.07
C ASN A 5 -0.78 1.33 6.97
N VAL A 6 0.54 1.31 6.88
CA VAL A 6 1.25 0.48 5.92
C VAL A 6 2.25 -0.40 6.64
N ASP A 7 2.36 -1.65 6.20
CA ASP A 7 3.32 -2.62 6.73
C ASP A 7 3.78 -3.62 5.66
N ALA A 8 5.03 -4.06 5.80
CA ALA A 8 5.74 -4.95 4.90
C ALA A 8 6.26 -6.17 5.65
N ALA A 9 6.07 -7.36 5.07
CA ALA A 9 6.61 -8.60 5.62
C ALA A 9 7.48 -9.30 4.59
N VAL A 10 8.63 -9.83 5.02
CA VAL A 10 9.50 -10.67 4.20
C VAL A 10 9.50 -12.07 4.78
N LEU A 11 9.28 -13.08 3.93
CA LEU A 11 9.35 -14.48 4.34
C LEU A 11 10.80 -14.84 4.69
N LYS A 12 11.01 -15.58 5.79
CA LYS A 12 12.35 -15.92 6.32
C LYS A 12 13.29 -16.59 5.29
N ASN A 13 12.73 -17.28 4.30
CA ASN A 13 13.50 -17.93 3.25
C ASN A 13 13.96 -16.96 2.13
N GLY A 14 13.60 -15.67 2.22
CA GLY A 14 13.97 -14.64 1.26
C GLY A 14 13.37 -14.83 -0.13
N LYS A 15 12.30 -15.62 -0.28
CA LYS A 15 11.67 -15.91 -1.58
C LYS A 15 10.44 -15.07 -1.88
N VAL A 16 9.77 -14.57 -0.85
CA VAL A 16 8.52 -13.80 -1.00
C VAL A 16 8.55 -12.64 -0.01
N SER A 17 8.04 -11.49 -0.42
CA SER A 17 7.61 -10.45 0.49
C SER A 17 6.18 -10.03 0.19
N THR A 18 5.56 -9.36 1.15
CA THR A 18 4.24 -8.80 1.02
C THR A 18 4.27 -7.35 1.49
N VAL A 19 3.55 -6.50 0.78
CA VAL A 19 3.25 -5.13 1.22
C VAL A 19 1.77 -5.01 1.44
N SER A 20 1.37 -4.23 2.43
CA SER A 20 -0.04 -4.03 2.76
C SER A 20 -0.31 -2.61 3.24
N ALA A 21 -1.52 -2.14 2.96
CA ALA A 21 -2.03 -0.85 3.38
C ALA A 21 -3.46 -1.00 3.89
N VAL A 22 -3.78 -0.38 5.02
CA VAL A 22 -5.12 -0.36 5.62
C VAL A 22 -5.54 1.09 5.84
N ALA A 23 -6.69 1.46 5.28
CA ALA A 23 -7.28 2.78 5.42
C ALA A 23 -8.40 2.77 6.46
N ARG A 24 -8.37 3.76 7.36
CA ARG A 24 -9.42 3.99 8.36
C ARG A 24 -9.82 5.45 8.41
N ASP A 25 -11.09 5.71 8.67
CA ASP A 25 -11.62 7.07 8.83
C ASP A 25 -11.18 7.72 10.16
N ALA A 26 -11.72 8.90 10.46
CA ALA A 26 -11.40 9.63 11.69
C ALA A 26 -11.86 8.91 12.97
N ASN A 27 -12.87 8.04 12.86
CA ASN A 27 -13.44 7.27 13.95
C ASN A 27 -12.79 5.89 14.09
N GLY A 28 -11.80 5.56 13.24
CA GLY A 28 -11.14 4.26 13.20
C GLY A 28 -11.91 3.19 12.42
N LEU A 29 -13.00 3.56 11.74
CA LEU A 29 -13.78 2.65 10.90
C LEU A 29 -12.98 2.29 9.66
N PHE A 30 -13.07 1.02 9.26
CA PHE A 30 -12.41 0.50 8.07
C PHE A 30 -13.00 1.12 6.80
N LEU A 31 -12.14 1.61 5.91
CA LEU A 31 -12.52 2.13 4.58
C LEU A 31 -12.08 1.19 3.46
N GLY A 32 -10.90 0.59 3.62
CA GLY A 32 -10.36 -0.35 2.64
C GLY A 32 -8.99 -0.86 3.01
N THR A 33 -8.54 -1.88 2.31
CA THR A 33 -7.18 -2.43 2.40
C THR A 33 -6.68 -2.83 1.03
N SER A 34 -5.37 -2.75 0.85
CA SER A 34 -4.67 -3.23 -0.33
C SER A 34 -3.50 -4.10 0.12
N ALA A 35 -3.28 -5.22 -0.56
CA ALA A 35 -2.16 -6.10 -0.30
C ALA A 35 -1.57 -6.62 -1.61
N GLN A 36 -0.24 -6.69 -1.67
CA GLN A 36 0.48 -7.21 -2.82
C GLN A 36 1.57 -8.17 -2.38
N VAL A 37 1.58 -9.35 -3.00
CA VAL A 37 2.64 -10.36 -2.86
C VAL A 37 3.71 -10.11 -3.94
N MET A 38 4.98 -10.24 -3.56
CA MET A 38 6.14 -9.99 -4.39
C MET A 38 7.11 -11.16 -4.31
N SER A 39 7.36 -11.84 -5.44
CA SER A 39 8.19 -13.05 -5.52
C SER A 39 9.68 -12.80 -5.81
N SER A 40 10.07 -11.55 -6.11
CA SER A 40 11.45 -11.19 -6.48
C SER A 40 12.06 -10.06 -5.66
N VAL A 41 11.26 -9.39 -4.82
CA VAL A 41 11.74 -8.32 -3.94
C VAL A 41 11.66 -8.85 -2.52
N THR A 42 12.80 -9.12 -1.90
CA THR A 42 12.87 -9.67 -0.54
C THR A 42 13.87 -8.97 0.36
N ASP A 43 14.51 -7.90 -0.14
CA ASP A 43 15.26 -6.99 0.71
C ASP A 43 14.30 -6.14 1.54
N ALA A 44 14.40 -6.22 2.87
CA ALA A 44 13.50 -5.54 3.79
C ALA A 44 13.43 -4.04 3.51
N LYS A 45 14.56 -3.38 3.23
CA LYS A 45 14.59 -1.94 2.94
C LYS A 45 13.81 -1.59 1.67
N THR A 46 13.90 -2.44 0.66
CA THR A 46 13.20 -2.28 -0.62
C THR A 46 11.70 -2.57 -0.48
N THR A 47 11.32 -3.66 0.20
CA THR A 47 9.91 -4.00 0.47
C THR A 47 9.23 -2.91 1.30
N GLU A 48 9.93 -2.36 2.29
CA GLU A 48 9.47 -1.21 3.06
C GLU A 48 9.27 0.02 2.16
N ALA A 49 10.21 0.34 1.26
CA ALA A 49 10.01 1.45 0.33
C ALA A 49 8.78 1.24 -0.59
N LEU A 50 8.47 -0.01 -0.95
CA LEU A 50 7.32 -0.39 -1.76
C LEU A 50 5.99 -0.28 -0.99
N VAL A 51 5.99 -0.49 0.33
CA VAL A 51 4.77 -0.38 1.14
C VAL A 51 4.15 1.02 1.07
N ARG A 52 4.98 2.04 0.89
CA ARG A 52 4.52 3.41 0.66
C ARG A 52 3.79 3.56 -0.68
N ILE A 53 4.27 2.89 -1.73
CA ILE A 53 3.60 2.91 -3.04
C ILE A 53 2.23 2.25 -2.92
N GLU A 54 2.16 1.14 -2.18
CA GLU A 54 0.91 0.44 -1.89
C GLU A 54 -0.08 1.31 -1.10
N GLY A 55 0.39 2.02 -0.07
CA GLY A 55 -0.41 3.00 0.66
C GLY A 55 -0.94 4.13 -0.23
N MET A 56 -0.10 4.66 -1.12
CA MET A 56 -0.53 5.70 -2.08
C MET A 56 -1.50 5.17 -3.13
N ALA A 57 -1.38 3.91 -3.52
CA ALA A 57 -2.36 3.27 -4.40
C ALA A 57 -3.72 3.15 -3.72
N LEU A 58 -3.78 2.67 -2.47
CA LEU A 58 -5.03 2.61 -1.72
C LEU A 58 -5.68 3.98 -1.51
N VAL A 59 -4.87 5.03 -1.30
CA VAL A 59 -5.36 6.42 -1.23
C VAL A 59 -6.06 6.84 -2.51
N ARG A 60 -5.50 6.47 -3.67
CA ARG A 60 -6.10 6.76 -4.99
C ARG A 60 -7.36 5.96 -5.21
N ASP A 61 -7.34 4.67 -4.89
CA ASP A 61 -8.49 3.77 -5.02
C ASP A 61 -9.68 4.25 -4.17
N LEU A 62 -9.41 4.90 -3.03
CA LEU A 62 -10.41 5.47 -2.12
C LEU A 62 -10.72 6.96 -2.37
N PHE A 63 -10.16 7.57 -3.42
CA PHE A 63 -10.35 9.01 -3.75
C PHE A 63 -10.05 9.97 -2.58
N LEU A 64 -9.07 9.65 -1.74
CA LEU A 64 -8.76 10.43 -0.54
C LEU A 64 -7.85 11.63 -0.84
N GLN A 65 -8.32 12.84 -0.55
CA GLN A 65 -7.52 14.07 -0.70
C GLN A 65 -6.69 14.42 0.54
N ARG A 66 -7.14 14.02 1.73
CA ARG A 66 -6.48 14.34 3.02
C ARG A 66 -6.31 13.08 3.86
N PHE A 67 -5.07 12.64 4.01
CA PHE A 67 -4.73 11.43 4.73
C PHE A 67 -3.42 11.58 5.53
N ARG A 68 -3.24 10.70 6.52
CA ARG A 68 -1.95 10.48 7.20
C ARG A 68 -1.47 9.07 6.91
N LEU A 69 -0.29 8.96 6.30
CA LEU A 69 0.41 7.69 6.14
C LEU A 69 1.18 7.37 7.43
N ALA A 70 0.95 6.20 8.01
CA ALA A 70 1.58 5.72 9.23
C ALA A 70 2.35 4.42 8.95
N THR A 71 3.63 4.42 9.30
CA THR A 71 4.58 3.31 9.14
C THR A 71 5.48 3.31 10.36
N ASP A 72 5.92 2.14 10.79
CA ASP A 72 6.92 1.95 11.84
C ASP A 72 8.36 1.98 11.29
N CYS A 73 8.54 1.92 9.97
CA CYS A 73 9.83 1.96 9.33
C CYS A 73 10.29 3.39 9.01
N ALA A 74 11.27 3.88 9.77
CA ALA A 74 11.87 5.20 9.54
C ALA A 74 12.47 5.37 8.13
N ASN A 75 12.87 4.28 7.47
CA ASN A 75 13.36 4.33 6.09
C ASN A 75 12.25 4.70 5.10
N VAL A 76 11.01 4.28 5.35
CA VAL A 76 9.85 4.65 4.53
C VAL A 76 9.57 6.14 4.62
N VAL A 77 9.70 6.72 5.82
CA VAL A 77 9.56 8.15 6.06
C VAL A 77 10.66 8.95 5.36
N ARG A 78 11.87 8.41 5.26
CA ARG A 78 13.01 9.05 4.58
C ARG A 78 13.03 8.85 3.06
N SER A 79 12.43 7.78 2.55
CA SER A 79 12.47 7.41 1.12
C SER A 79 11.52 8.22 0.22
N PHE A 80 11.04 9.38 0.67
CA PHE A 80 10.18 10.26 -0.12
C PHE A 80 10.85 10.81 -1.39
N ASN A 81 12.17 10.71 -1.53
CA ASN A 81 12.92 11.12 -2.73
C ASN A 81 13.37 9.93 -3.61
N GLY A 82 12.84 9.85 -4.83
CA GLY A 82 13.51 9.25 -6.00
C GLY A 82 13.33 7.74 -6.27
N LEU A 83 13.19 6.87 -5.27
CA LEU A 83 13.16 5.40 -5.49
C LEU A 83 11.81 4.87 -6.02
N ALA A 84 10.75 5.66 -5.92
CA ALA A 84 9.39 5.27 -6.30
C ALA A 84 9.26 4.86 -7.79
N HIS A 85 10.02 5.51 -8.68
CA HIS A 85 9.83 5.37 -10.12
C HIS A 85 10.39 4.07 -10.71
N VAL A 86 11.43 3.51 -10.10
CA VAL A 86 12.05 2.23 -10.51
C VAL A 86 11.28 1.05 -9.90
N LEU A 87 10.86 1.19 -8.65
CA LEU A 87 10.16 0.13 -7.90
C LEU A 87 8.68 -0.03 -8.29
N ALA A 88 8.01 1.04 -8.74
CA ALA A 88 6.65 0.97 -9.28
C ALA A 88 6.56 0.04 -10.51
N LYS A 89 7.59 0.04 -11.38
CA LYS A 89 7.62 -0.83 -12.56
C LYS A 89 7.66 -2.31 -12.18
N SER A 90 8.38 -2.71 -11.14
CA SER A 90 8.40 -4.12 -10.70
C SER A 90 7.08 -4.59 -10.10
N SER A 91 6.30 -3.70 -9.47
CA SER A 91 4.98 -4.04 -8.91
C SER A 91 3.93 -4.36 -9.97
N LEU A 92 4.04 -3.77 -11.17
CA LEU A 92 3.14 -4.00 -12.31
C LEU A 92 3.27 -5.41 -12.92
N PHE A 93 4.38 -6.10 -12.65
CA PHE A 93 4.67 -7.42 -13.22
C PHE A 93 4.55 -8.57 -12.21
N SER A 94 4.00 -8.33 -11.01
CA SER A 94 3.76 -9.44 -10.06
C SER A 94 2.61 -10.31 -10.56
N LYS A 95 2.90 -11.61 -10.80
CA LYS A 95 1.93 -12.60 -11.26
C LYS A 95 0.73 -12.78 -10.32
N ASP A 96 0.94 -12.52 -9.03
CA ASP A 96 -0.08 -12.70 -7.99
C ASP A 96 -1.02 -11.49 -7.88
N GLY A 97 -0.69 -10.38 -8.56
CA GLY A 97 -1.50 -9.16 -8.60
C GLY A 97 -1.56 -8.39 -7.29
N ARG A 98 -2.30 -7.28 -7.31
CA ARG A 98 -2.67 -6.49 -6.12
C ARG A 98 -4.10 -6.83 -5.74
N HIS A 99 -4.34 -7.16 -4.48
CA HIS A 99 -5.66 -7.52 -3.97
C HIS A 99 -6.19 -6.36 -3.13
N VAL A 100 -7.41 -5.92 -3.40
CA VAL A 100 -8.00 -4.73 -2.79
C VAL A 100 -9.39 -5.07 -2.26
N TRP A 101 -9.68 -4.64 -1.03
CA TRP A 101 -11.00 -4.76 -0.42
C TRP A 101 -11.46 -3.41 0.10
N PHE A 102 -12.74 -3.11 -0.07
CA PHE A 102 -13.36 -1.90 0.43
C PHE A 102 -14.42 -2.26 1.46
N SER A 103 -14.68 -1.35 2.41
CA SER A 103 -15.95 -1.42 3.15
C SER A 103 -17.09 -1.30 2.14
N ALA A 104 -18.13 -2.13 2.28
CA ALA A 104 -19.29 -2.27 1.37
C ALA A 104 -19.76 -0.96 0.68
N PRO A 105 -20.30 -1.06 -0.55
CA PRO A 105 -20.04 -0.12 -1.63
C PRO A 105 -20.47 1.30 -1.28
N TYR A 106 -19.53 2.24 -1.32
CA TYR A 106 -19.89 3.60 -1.70
C TYR A 106 -20.45 3.51 -3.12
N LEU A 107 -21.77 3.59 -3.23
CA LEU A 107 -22.54 3.88 -4.42
C LEU A 107 -21.67 4.28 -5.63
N ILE A 108 -21.53 3.38 -6.60
CA ILE A 108 -21.45 3.80 -8.00
C ILE A 108 -22.87 4.28 -8.36
N LEU A 109 -23.31 5.42 -7.82
CA LEU A 109 -24.53 6.07 -8.29
C LEU A 109 -24.11 7.19 -9.24
N TYR A 110 -24.37 6.90 -10.52
CA TYR A 110 -24.56 7.79 -11.66
C TYR A 110 -23.40 8.74 -12.01
N SER A 111 -22.62 8.35 -13.03
CA SER A 111 -22.23 9.34 -14.03
C SER A 111 -23.48 9.65 -14.86
N GLN A 112 -23.76 10.93 -15.04
CA GLN A 112 -24.53 11.39 -16.20
C GLN A 112 -23.70 11.22 -17.47
#